data_AF-A0A2K0VXJ9-F1
#
_entry.id   AF-A0A2K0VXJ9-F1
#
_cell.length_a   1.000
_cell.length_b   1.000
_cell.length_c   1.000
_cell.angle_alpha   90.00
_cell.angle_beta   90.00
_cell.angle_gamma   90.00
#
_symmetry.space_group_name_H-M   'P 1'
#
loop_
_entity.id
_entity.type
_entity.pdbx_description
1 polymer ?
#
loop_
_entity_poly.entity_id
_entity_poly.type
_entity_poly.pdbx_seq_one_letter_code
_entity_poly.pdbx_strand_id
1 'polypeptide(L)'
;MSSLCNYSHPELQITDGLIRQDTGRLFPYNPEFYNTATGLYGPGTIYCWYMLLVSVLISWAFCLADEDGPKKPGLSNDLLGALAYPVFAATDLVVQSMRILGMEKRALAIFCLRNPEVDLDLFGPFNTTQLDLNHIPPDTVILGQRVVDITGPLTTCYSATPFLLILIVGFMIDVDYARNWKPKPSARWVVTVAYGYISLMLTVFHFSLGDIGTSFFIALYEAMLPVMLTFIYLFTAFIGLTFLTGIIMLVWSMIEKNYKDAVEALKALGGCIFFAGMLVVPSMLMIHRDHSTTIPDLGIRVSERDQLATLIVGVVTLTFTVVDVFRNFYRERHREEVADAEMQMLPATDGAIAHS
;
A
#
# COMPACT_ATOMS: atom_id res chain seq x y z
N MET A 1 29.01 5.88 15.74
CA MET A 1 27.81 5.08 15.39
C MET A 1 26.53 5.67 15.94
N SER A 2 26.41 6.06 17.22
CA SER A 2 25.31 6.95 17.67
C SER A 2 25.29 8.29 16.91
N SER A 3 26.45 8.72 16.40
CA SER A 3 26.61 9.84 15.48
C SER A 3 25.87 9.68 14.13
N LEU A 4 25.53 8.47 13.68
CA LEU A 4 24.78 8.29 12.43
C LEU A 4 23.35 8.80 12.58
N CYS A 5 22.77 8.66 13.78
CA CYS A 5 21.47 9.25 14.07
C CYS A 5 21.50 10.78 13.99
N ASN A 6 22.63 11.44 14.25
CA ASN A 6 22.71 12.90 14.09
C ASN A 6 22.48 13.35 12.63
N TYR A 7 22.68 12.47 11.64
CA TYR A 7 22.34 12.77 10.24
C TYR A 7 20.83 12.84 10.00
N SER A 8 20.02 12.33 10.93
CA SER A 8 18.56 12.45 10.90
C SER A 8 18.05 13.74 11.57
N HIS A 9 18.94 14.55 12.16
CA HIS A 9 18.64 15.76 12.92
C HIS A 9 19.23 17.02 12.25
N PRO A 10 18.45 17.80 11.49
CA PRO A 10 18.93 18.98 10.77
C PRO A 10 19.61 20.03 11.67
N GLU A 11 19.15 20.16 12.91
CA GLU A 11 19.69 21.08 13.93
C GLU A 11 21.12 20.73 14.38
N LEU A 12 21.57 19.50 14.11
CA LEU A 12 22.91 19.02 14.44
C LEU A 12 23.87 19.04 13.22
N GLN A 13 23.47 19.61 12.08
CA GLN A 13 24.23 19.53 10.83
C GLN A 13 24.86 20.87 10.45
N ILE A 14 26.16 20.86 10.14
CA ILE A 14 26.85 21.99 9.51
C ILE A 14 26.78 21.78 7.99
N THR A 15 26.03 22.64 7.30
CA THR A 15 25.70 22.53 5.87
C THR A 15 26.30 23.66 5.02
N ASP A 16 27.18 24.47 5.61
CA ASP A 16 27.76 25.63 4.94
C ASP A 16 28.47 25.23 3.64
N GLY A 17 28.03 25.80 2.52
CA GLY A 17 28.58 25.54 1.19
C GLY A 17 28.05 24.30 0.48
N LEU A 18 27.15 23.51 1.10
CA LEU A 18 26.54 22.33 0.48
C LEU A 18 25.24 22.68 -0.26
N ILE A 19 25.01 22.01 -1.39
CA ILE A 19 23.80 22.16 -2.19
C ILE A 19 22.81 21.06 -1.82
N ARG A 20 21.64 21.46 -1.32
CA ARG A 20 20.54 20.56 -1.03
C ARG A 20 19.98 19.98 -2.33
N GLN A 21 19.90 18.66 -2.39
CA GLN A 21 19.24 17.91 -3.47
C GLN A 21 17.72 17.87 -3.25
N ASP A 22 16.94 17.85 -4.34
CA ASP A 22 15.48 17.68 -4.25
C ASP A 22 15.06 16.23 -3.94
N THR A 23 16.01 15.29 -3.92
CA THR A 23 15.81 13.88 -3.62
C THR A 23 16.70 13.41 -2.48
N GLY A 24 16.25 12.38 -1.77
CA GLY A 24 16.96 11.85 -0.62
C GLY A 24 16.63 12.61 0.65
N ARG A 25 15.50 12.26 1.28
CA ARG A 25 15.02 12.95 2.50
C ARG A 25 16.00 12.78 3.67
N LEU A 26 16.59 11.60 3.82
CA LEU A 26 17.53 11.28 4.89
C LEU A 26 18.89 11.97 4.69
N PHE A 27 19.41 12.00 3.47
CA PHE A 27 20.74 12.55 3.18
C PHE A 27 20.70 13.57 2.02
N PRO A 28 20.00 14.71 2.19
CA PRO A 28 19.74 15.64 1.10
C PRO A 28 20.98 16.42 0.64
N TYR A 29 22.06 16.43 1.41
CA TYR A 29 23.31 17.13 1.07
C TYR A 29 24.43 16.22 0.56
N ASN A 30 24.25 14.89 0.67
CA ASN A 30 25.28 13.89 0.46
C ASN A 30 24.72 12.73 -0.38
N PRO A 31 24.62 12.88 -1.72
CA PRO A 31 24.04 11.86 -2.59
C PRO A 31 24.81 10.54 -2.58
N GLU A 32 26.06 10.52 -2.10
CA GLU A 32 26.87 9.32 -1.98
C GLU A 32 26.23 8.21 -1.13
N PHE A 33 25.35 8.57 -0.18
CA PHE A 33 24.59 7.59 0.62
C PHE A 33 23.60 6.77 -0.21
N TYR A 34 23.20 7.25 -1.39
CA TYR A 34 22.23 6.59 -2.27
C TYR A 34 22.88 5.88 -3.48
N ASN A 35 24.21 5.87 -3.58
CA ASN A 35 24.91 5.30 -4.74
C ASN A 35 24.64 3.80 -4.95
N THR A 36 24.40 3.04 -3.89
CA THR A 36 24.09 1.60 -3.95
C THR A 36 22.60 1.30 -4.02
N ALA A 37 21.75 2.31 -3.84
CA ALA A 37 20.31 2.14 -3.79
C ALA A 37 19.81 1.53 -5.10
N THR A 38 19.04 0.45 -5.01
CA THR A 38 18.44 -0.19 -6.19
C THR A 38 17.22 0.59 -6.68
N GLY A 39 17.03 0.68 -8.00
CA GLY A 39 15.80 1.19 -8.60
C GLY A 39 14.59 0.26 -8.40
N LEU A 40 14.81 -0.98 -7.97
CA LEU A 40 13.73 -1.96 -7.81
C LEU A 40 12.66 -1.53 -6.80
N TYR A 41 13.05 -0.84 -5.73
CA TYR A 41 12.12 -0.35 -4.71
C TYR A 41 11.85 1.15 -4.81
N GLY A 42 12.13 1.75 -5.97
CA GLY A 42 11.85 3.16 -6.24
C GLY A 42 10.34 3.48 -6.27
N PRO A 43 10.00 4.77 -6.32
CA PRO A 43 8.61 5.22 -6.25
C PRO A 43 7.73 4.65 -7.38
N GLY A 44 8.25 4.61 -8.62
CA GLY A 44 7.51 4.11 -9.78
C GLY A 44 7.15 2.62 -9.64
N THR A 45 8.10 1.81 -9.19
CA THR A 45 7.89 0.37 -8.98
C THR A 45 6.90 0.10 -7.85
N ILE A 46 6.97 0.84 -6.74
CA ILE A 46 6.04 0.67 -5.62
C ILE A 46 4.62 1.05 -6.01
N TYR A 47 4.43 2.18 -6.70
CA TYR A 47 3.11 2.56 -7.18
C TYR A 47 2.57 1.56 -8.20
N CYS A 48 3.42 1.06 -9.10
CA CYS A 48 3.04 -0.02 -10.01
C CYS A 48 2.56 -1.26 -9.26
N TRP A 49 3.29 -1.67 -8.22
CA TRP A 49 2.90 -2.79 -7.38
C TRP A 49 1.57 -2.55 -6.64
N TYR A 50 1.34 -1.36 -6.09
CA TYR A 50 0.03 -1.02 -5.50
C TYR A 50 -1.11 -1.09 -6.52
N MET A 51 -0.91 -0.61 -7.75
CA MET A 51 -1.90 -0.73 -8.82
C MET A 51 -2.16 -2.20 -9.19
N LEU A 52 -1.14 -3.07 -9.16
CA LEU A 52 -1.31 -4.51 -9.34
C LEU A 52 -2.12 -5.14 -8.20
N LEU A 53 -1.88 -4.77 -6.94
CA LEU A 53 -2.68 -5.25 -5.80
C LEU A 53 -4.15 -4.85 -5.97
N VAL A 54 -4.41 -3.60 -6.36
CA VAL A 54 -5.76 -3.12 -6.64
C VAL A 54 -6.38 -3.88 -7.83
N SER A 55 -5.62 -4.14 -8.89
CA SER A 55 -6.06 -4.97 -10.03
C SER A 55 -6.53 -6.36 -9.58
N VAL A 56 -5.76 -7.03 -8.72
CA VAL A 56 -6.11 -8.34 -8.15
C VAL A 56 -7.39 -8.25 -7.34
N LEU A 57 -7.51 -7.25 -6.45
CA LEU A 57 -8.71 -7.05 -5.62
C LEU A 57 -9.94 -6.79 -6.46
N ILE A 58 -9.86 -5.92 -7.47
CA ILE A 58 -10.97 -5.63 -8.40
C ILE A 58 -11.38 -6.90 -9.14
N SER A 59 -10.41 -7.61 -9.72
CA SER A 59 -10.68 -8.85 -10.46
C SER A 59 -11.39 -9.90 -9.61
N TRP A 60 -11.02 -10.01 -8.33
CA TRP A 60 -11.64 -10.93 -7.39
C TRP A 60 -13.00 -10.44 -6.89
N ALA A 61 -13.14 -9.15 -6.62
CA ALA A 61 -14.37 -8.57 -6.10
C ALA A 61 -15.53 -8.65 -7.09
N PHE A 62 -15.24 -8.44 -8.37
CA PHE A 62 -16.24 -8.45 -9.44
C PHE A 62 -16.34 -9.80 -10.18
N CYS A 63 -15.57 -10.82 -9.78
CA CYS A 63 -15.70 -12.22 -10.24
C CYS A 63 -16.00 -12.38 -11.75
N LEU A 64 -15.21 -11.72 -12.61
CA LEU A 64 -15.39 -11.66 -14.08
C LEU A 64 -15.90 -13.00 -14.64
N ALA A 65 -17.19 -13.06 -14.98
CA ALA A 65 -17.87 -14.30 -15.35
C ALA A 65 -17.23 -14.94 -16.59
N ASP A 66 -17.07 -16.26 -16.56
CA ASP A 66 -16.75 -17.07 -17.73
C ASP A 66 -18.02 -17.82 -18.17
N GLU A 67 -18.01 -18.42 -19.36
CA GLU A 67 -19.24 -18.99 -20.00
C GLU A 67 -20.01 -20.01 -19.13
N ASP A 68 -19.35 -20.64 -18.13
CA ASP A 68 -19.89 -21.71 -17.27
C ASP A 68 -20.25 -21.28 -15.83
N GLY A 69 -20.24 -19.98 -15.50
CA GLY A 69 -20.67 -19.45 -14.19
C GLY A 69 -19.70 -18.44 -13.54
N PRO A 70 -19.98 -17.95 -12.31
CA PRO A 70 -19.16 -16.94 -11.65
C PRO A 70 -17.75 -17.48 -11.38
N LYS A 71 -16.74 -16.78 -11.91
CA LYS A 71 -15.33 -17.19 -11.83
C LYS A 71 -14.83 -17.00 -10.42
N LYS A 72 -14.68 -18.10 -9.67
CA LYS A 72 -14.06 -18.07 -8.34
C LYS A 72 -12.66 -17.46 -8.43
N PRO A 73 -12.27 -16.60 -7.46
CA PRO A 73 -10.92 -16.03 -7.37
C PRO A 73 -9.85 -17.10 -7.53
N GLY A 74 -9.03 -17.00 -8.58
CA GLY A 74 -8.08 -18.04 -8.97
C GLY A 74 -6.65 -17.51 -9.07
N LEU A 75 -5.74 -18.39 -9.49
CA LEU A 75 -4.39 -17.99 -9.84
C LEU A 75 -4.44 -17.12 -11.11
N SER A 76 -3.92 -15.89 -11.03
CA SER A 76 -3.77 -14.98 -12.17
C SER A 76 -2.33 -14.51 -12.29
N ASN A 77 -1.95 -14.02 -13.47
CA ASN A 77 -0.63 -13.43 -13.68
C ASN A 77 -0.43 -12.20 -12.77
N ASP A 78 -1.47 -11.39 -12.60
CA ASP A 78 -1.47 -10.24 -11.68
C ASP A 78 -1.23 -10.66 -10.23
N LEU A 79 -1.86 -11.74 -9.77
CA LEU A 79 -1.64 -12.28 -8.43
C LEU A 79 -0.21 -12.77 -8.27
N LEU A 80 0.32 -13.51 -9.26
CA LEU A 80 1.70 -13.98 -9.22
C LEU A 80 2.69 -12.81 -9.20
N GLY A 81 2.47 -11.77 -10.01
CA GLY A 81 3.30 -10.56 -10.01
C GLY A 81 3.22 -9.80 -8.68
N ALA A 82 2.01 -9.65 -8.14
CA ALA A 82 1.76 -9.01 -6.86
C ALA A 82 2.43 -9.75 -5.68
N LEU A 83 2.59 -11.07 -5.76
CA LEU A 83 3.25 -11.88 -4.75
C LEU A 83 4.76 -12.04 -4.96
N ALA A 84 5.21 -12.09 -6.21
CA ALA A 84 6.63 -12.26 -6.54
C ALA A 84 7.45 -11.08 -6.03
N TYR A 85 6.97 -9.84 -6.21
CA TYR A 85 7.67 -8.64 -5.78
C TYR A 85 8.02 -8.63 -4.27
N PRO A 86 7.07 -8.81 -3.34
CA PRO A 86 7.40 -8.87 -1.92
C PRO A 86 8.17 -10.13 -1.51
N VAL A 87 8.05 -11.24 -2.25
CA VAL A 87 8.91 -12.43 -2.03
C VAL A 87 10.37 -12.12 -2.36
N PHE A 88 10.65 -11.46 -3.49
CA PHE A 88 12.00 -11.01 -3.83
C PHE A 88 12.52 -9.97 -2.84
N ALA A 89 11.66 -9.03 -2.42
CA ALA A 89 12.01 -8.07 -1.37
C ALA A 89 12.40 -8.76 -0.06
N ALA A 90 11.68 -9.81 0.34
CA ALA A 90 11.98 -10.58 1.53
C ALA A 90 13.33 -11.30 1.45
N THR A 91 13.67 -11.87 0.30
CA THR A 91 14.99 -12.46 0.07
C THR A 91 16.09 -11.40 0.13
N ASP A 92 15.91 -10.27 -0.57
CA ASP A 92 16.89 -9.18 -0.59
C ASP A 92 17.08 -8.59 0.81
N LEU A 93 16.00 -8.43 1.59
CA LEU A 93 16.08 -7.97 2.98
C LEU A 93 17.05 -8.82 3.80
N VAL A 94 16.96 -10.15 3.70
CA VAL A 94 17.86 -11.06 4.40
C VAL A 94 19.29 -10.96 3.85
N VAL A 95 19.47 -10.86 2.53
CA VAL A 95 20.80 -10.68 1.94
C VAL A 95 21.47 -9.40 2.46
N GLN A 96 20.73 -8.29 2.52
CA GLN A 96 21.24 -7.03 3.06
C GLN A 96 21.46 -7.09 4.58
N SER A 97 20.60 -7.81 5.31
CA SER A 97 20.77 -7.99 6.75
C SER A 97 22.03 -8.79 7.09
N MET A 98 22.39 -9.78 6.28
CA MET A 98 23.63 -10.53 6.41
C MET A 98 24.86 -9.63 6.20
N ARG A 99 24.77 -8.59 5.35
CA ARG A 99 25.88 -7.67 5.07
C ARG A 99 26.17 -6.68 6.20
N ILE A 100 25.22 -6.49 7.12
CA ILE A 100 25.38 -5.66 8.32
C ILE A 100 25.64 -6.47 9.58
N LEU A 101 25.75 -7.80 9.47
CA LEU A 101 26.13 -8.64 10.61
C LEU A 101 27.52 -8.25 11.11
N GLY A 102 27.65 -8.23 12.44
CA GLY A 102 28.88 -7.81 13.12
C GLY A 102 29.00 -6.29 13.32
N MET A 103 28.13 -5.47 12.73
CA MET A 103 28.08 -4.03 13.01
C MET A 103 27.40 -3.78 14.36
N GLU A 104 28.08 -3.07 15.26
CA GLU A 104 27.51 -2.65 16.54
C GLU A 104 26.36 -1.65 16.34
N LYS A 105 25.33 -1.72 17.19
CA LYS A 105 24.17 -0.79 17.19
C LYS A 105 23.44 -0.65 15.84
N ARG A 106 23.51 -1.66 14.96
CA ARG A 106 22.84 -1.66 13.65
C ARG A 106 21.32 -1.50 13.73
N ALA A 107 20.67 -2.10 14.73
CA ALA A 107 19.23 -1.93 14.96
C ALA A 107 18.89 -0.45 15.20
N LEU A 108 19.66 0.22 16.06
CA LEU A 108 19.48 1.63 16.37
C LEU A 108 19.72 2.52 15.16
N ALA A 109 20.79 2.24 14.40
CA ALA A 109 21.09 2.97 13.17
C ALA A 109 19.95 2.89 12.14
N ILE A 110 19.34 1.71 11.97
CA ILE A 110 18.18 1.54 11.09
C ILE A 110 16.97 2.31 11.66
N PHE A 111 16.70 2.18 12.96
CA PHE A 111 15.54 2.80 13.58
C PHE A 111 15.57 4.32 13.48
N CYS A 112 16.68 4.97 13.86
CA CYS A 112 16.78 6.43 13.89
C CYS A 112 16.77 7.05 12.49
N LEU A 113 17.47 6.44 11.53
CA LEU A 113 17.47 6.95 10.16
C LEU A 113 16.08 6.84 9.51
N ARG A 114 15.32 5.79 9.84
CA ARG A 114 13.97 5.61 9.30
C ARG A 114 12.91 6.44 10.04
N ASN A 115 13.14 6.77 11.30
CA ASN A 115 12.22 7.50 12.16
C ASN A 115 12.92 8.74 12.78
N PRO A 116 13.29 9.73 11.94
CA PRO A 116 14.05 10.93 12.38
C PRO A 116 13.35 11.75 13.46
N GLU A 117 12.02 11.69 13.52
CA GLU A 117 11.19 12.53 14.38
C GLU A 117 10.94 11.91 15.76
N VAL A 118 11.33 10.64 15.96
CA VAL A 118 11.16 9.95 17.24
C VAL A 118 12.24 10.42 18.19
N ASP A 119 11.83 10.89 19.37
CA ASP A 119 12.76 11.20 20.45
C ASP A 119 13.51 9.92 20.85
N LEU A 120 14.83 9.97 20.66
CA LEU A 120 15.70 8.82 20.84
C LEU A 120 16.12 8.64 22.30
N ASP A 121 15.80 9.55 23.22
CA ASP A 121 16.24 9.50 24.64
C ASP A 121 15.89 8.15 25.34
N LEU A 122 14.83 7.47 24.87
CA LEU A 122 14.42 6.14 25.33
C LEU A 122 15.37 4.99 24.90
N PHE A 123 16.24 5.22 23.91
CA PHE A 123 17.10 4.21 23.29
C PHE A 123 18.59 4.34 23.69
N GLY A 124 18.95 5.36 24.49
CA GLY A 124 20.28 5.54 25.09
C GLY A 124 20.81 6.97 24.98
N PRO A 125 22.00 7.26 25.52
CA PRO A 125 22.60 8.59 25.42
C PRO A 125 23.08 8.87 23.98
N PHE A 126 22.59 9.97 23.39
CA PHE A 126 22.99 10.44 22.07
C PHE A 126 24.10 11.49 22.17
N ASN A 127 25.04 11.40 21.24
CA ASN A 127 26.07 12.42 21.13
C ASN A 127 25.47 13.60 20.39
N THR A 128 25.29 14.76 21.03
CA THR A 128 24.75 15.97 20.41
C THR A 128 25.81 16.83 19.71
N THR A 129 27.02 16.30 19.51
CA THR A 129 28.08 17.00 18.77
C THR A 129 27.59 17.32 17.35
N GLN A 130 27.75 18.59 16.94
CA GLN A 130 27.47 19.03 15.59
C GLN A 130 28.33 18.25 14.58
N LEU A 131 27.71 17.87 13.47
CA LEU A 131 28.28 17.01 12.47
C LEU A 131 28.59 17.82 11.20
N ASP A 132 29.87 17.86 10.83
CA ASP A 132 30.33 18.50 9.59
C ASP A 132 30.09 17.58 8.39
N LEU A 133 29.14 17.97 7.54
CA LEU A 133 28.77 17.21 6.34
C LEU A 133 29.78 17.38 5.19
N ASN A 134 30.74 18.30 5.31
CA ASN A 134 31.83 18.42 4.33
C ASN A 134 32.88 17.31 4.48
N HIS A 135 32.98 16.68 5.65
CA HIS A 135 34.02 15.71 5.98
C HIS A 135 33.44 14.44 6.62
N ILE A 136 32.72 13.67 5.82
CA ILE A 136 32.10 12.42 6.28
C ILE A 136 33.11 11.27 6.23
N PRO A 137 33.34 10.53 7.34
CA PRO A 137 34.19 9.36 7.33
C PRO A 137 33.65 8.25 6.40
N PRO A 138 34.50 7.56 5.62
CA PRO A 138 34.07 6.51 4.68
C PRO A 138 33.22 5.41 5.32
N ASP A 139 33.55 5.00 6.54
CA ASP A 139 32.80 3.96 7.27
C ASP A 139 31.36 4.39 7.58
N THR A 140 31.13 5.69 7.75
CA THR A 140 29.79 6.25 7.99
C THR A 140 28.97 6.23 6.70
N VAL A 141 29.60 6.55 5.56
CA VAL A 141 28.97 6.45 4.23
C VAL A 141 28.58 5.00 3.94
N ILE A 142 29.48 4.04 4.17
CA ILE A 142 29.22 2.62 3.96
C ILE A 142 28.05 2.16 4.83
N LEU A 143 28.03 2.54 6.11
CA LEU A 143 26.92 2.20 7.01
C LEU A 143 25.59 2.80 6.54
N GLY A 144 25.56 4.08 6.16
CA GLY A 144 24.34 4.72 5.67
C GLY A 144 23.85 4.09 4.36
N GLN A 145 24.74 3.76 3.43
CA GLN A 145 24.42 3.00 2.21
C GLN A 145 23.77 1.66 2.54
N ARG A 146 24.28 0.92 3.54
CA ARG A 146 23.67 -0.34 3.98
C ARG A 146 22.27 -0.16 4.55
N VAL A 147 22.03 0.91 5.30
CA VAL A 147 20.68 1.22 5.83
C VAL A 147 19.73 1.61 4.70
N VAL A 148 20.20 2.38 3.71
CA VAL A 148 19.43 2.69 2.49
C VAL A 148 19.10 1.42 1.69
N ASP A 149 20.06 0.51 1.52
CA ASP A 149 19.85 -0.78 0.84
C ASP A 149 18.79 -1.65 1.52
N ILE A 150 18.70 -1.61 2.86
CA ILE A 150 17.67 -2.30 3.66
C ILE A 150 16.31 -1.61 3.52
N THR A 151 16.29 -0.30 3.26
CA THR A 151 15.08 0.51 3.40
C THR A 151 13.99 0.12 2.41
N GLY A 152 14.36 -0.10 1.15
CA GLY A 152 13.44 -0.55 0.10
C GLY A 152 12.75 -1.89 0.38
N PRO A 153 13.51 -2.98 0.58
CA PRO A 153 12.92 -4.30 0.79
C PRO A 153 12.15 -4.38 2.11
N LEU A 154 12.60 -3.71 3.17
CA LEU A 154 11.90 -3.66 4.47
C LEU A 154 10.49 -3.06 4.31
N THR A 155 10.38 -1.88 3.71
CA THR A 155 9.09 -1.21 3.48
C THR A 155 8.14 -2.07 2.65
N THR A 156 8.67 -2.77 1.63
CA THR A 156 7.88 -3.65 0.76
C THR A 156 7.31 -4.84 1.54
N CYS A 157 8.13 -5.52 2.34
CA CYS A 157 7.68 -6.64 3.18
C CYS A 157 6.59 -6.21 4.18
N TYR A 158 6.78 -5.08 4.83
CA TYR A 158 5.82 -4.54 5.79
C TYR A 158 4.54 -4.02 5.16
N SER A 159 4.61 -3.47 3.94
CA SER A 159 3.42 -3.10 3.18
C SER A 159 2.63 -4.32 2.69
N ALA A 160 3.31 -5.42 2.34
CA ALA A 160 2.68 -6.63 1.83
C ALA A 160 1.98 -7.45 2.92
N THR A 161 2.56 -7.51 4.12
CA THR A 161 2.06 -8.30 5.25
C THR A 161 0.59 -8.03 5.60
N PRO A 162 0.13 -6.78 5.84
CA PRO A 162 -1.27 -6.51 6.16
C PRO A 162 -2.20 -6.83 4.98
N PHE A 163 -1.78 -6.57 3.74
CA PHE A 163 -2.55 -6.93 2.55
C PHE A 163 -2.80 -8.44 2.47
N LEU A 164 -1.75 -9.25 2.62
CA LEU A 164 -1.86 -10.71 2.58
C LEU A 164 -2.66 -11.26 3.75
N LEU A 165 -2.52 -10.66 4.94
CA LEU A 165 -3.30 -11.03 6.11
C LEU A 165 -4.80 -10.77 5.87
N ILE A 166 -5.17 -9.62 5.30
CA ILE A 166 -6.55 -9.30 4.93
C ILE A 166 -7.10 -10.34 3.95
N LEU A 167 -6.33 -10.75 2.94
CA LEU A 167 -6.75 -11.81 2.01
C LEU A 167 -6.96 -13.15 2.73
N ILE A 168 -6.02 -13.56 3.58
CA ILE A 168 -6.10 -14.82 4.34
C ILE A 168 -7.32 -14.82 5.26
N VAL A 169 -7.55 -13.74 6.00
CA VAL A 169 -8.72 -13.58 6.87
C VAL A 169 -10.00 -13.58 6.04
N GLY A 170 -10.02 -12.86 4.91
CA GLY A 170 -11.13 -12.86 3.97
C GLY A 170 -11.48 -14.26 3.45
N PHE A 171 -10.48 -15.12 3.23
CA PHE A 171 -10.70 -16.51 2.83
C PHE A 171 -11.27 -17.40 3.93
N MET A 172 -11.12 -17.02 5.20
CA MET A 172 -11.64 -17.78 6.35
C MET A 172 -13.08 -17.42 6.69
N ILE A 173 -13.54 -16.22 6.31
CA ILE A 173 -14.89 -15.76 6.60
C ILE A 173 -15.89 -16.50 5.69
N ASP A 174 -16.76 -17.30 6.29
CA ASP A 174 -17.82 -18.05 5.60
C ASP A 174 -19.17 -17.34 5.78
N VAL A 175 -19.33 -16.15 5.18
CA VAL A 175 -20.64 -15.49 5.11
C VAL A 175 -21.35 -15.94 3.83
N ASP A 176 -22.64 -16.24 3.88
CA ASP A 176 -23.44 -16.64 2.71
C ASP A 176 -23.39 -15.60 1.56
N TYR A 177 -23.17 -14.32 1.86
CA TYR A 177 -22.98 -13.25 0.87
C TYR A 177 -21.62 -13.33 0.13
N ALA A 178 -20.63 -14.00 0.73
CA ALA A 178 -19.26 -14.15 0.21
C ALA A 178 -19.03 -15.52 -0.46
N ARG A 179 -20.07 -16.31 -0.74
CA ARG A 179 -19.95 -17.65 -1.32
C ARG A 179 -19.21 -17.66 -2.67
N ASN A 180 -19.35 -16.58 -3.44
CA ASN A 180 -18.67 -16.38 -4.73
C ASN A 180 -17.21 -15.90 -4.57
N TRP A 181 -16.84 -15.39 -3.40
CA TRP A 181 -15.48 -14.92 -3.07
C TRP A 181 -14.56 -16.02 -2.56
N LYS A 182 -15.05 -17.25 -2.37
CA LYS A 182 -14.21 -18.37 -1.94
C LYS A 182 -13.15 -18.65 -3.02
N PRO A 183 -11.84 -18.45 -2.73
CA PRO A 183 -10.81 -18.63 -3.73
C PRO A 183 -10.64 -20.11 -4.06
N LYS A 184 -10.08 -20.38 -5.25
CA LYS A 184 -9.58 -21.71 -5.60
C LYS A 184 -8.49 -22.13 -4.61
N PRO A 185 -8.41 -23.42 -4.23
CA PRO A 185 -7.39 -23.90 -3.29
C PRO A 185 -5.96 -23.51 -3.67
N SER A 186 -5.64 -23.47 -4.96
CA SER A 186 -4.33 -23.05 -5.46
C SER A 186 -4.00 -21.59 -5.12
N ALA A 187 -4.94 -20.65 -5.31
CA ALA A 187 -4.75 -19.25 -4.95
C ALA A 187 -4.55 -19.08 -3.44
N ARG A 188 -5.35 -19.79 -2.63
CA ARG A 188 -5.20 -19.80 -1.17
C ARG A 188 -3.82 -20.31 -0.74
N TRP A 189 -3.36 -21.42 -1.31
CA TRP A 189 -2.04 -21.97 -1.01
C TRP A 189 -0.92 -21.01 -1.38
N VAL A 190 -0.94 -20.43 -2.59
CA VAL A 190 0.10 -19.52 -3.06
C VAL A 190 0.18 -18.26 -2.18
N VAL A 191 -0.96 -17.66 -1.81
CA VAL A 191 -1.01 -16.50 -0.89
C VAL A 191 -0.45 -16.89 0.49
N THR A 192 -0.85 -18.05 1.03
CA THR A 192 -0.42 -18.49 2.36
C THR A 192 1.08 -18.80 2.40
N VAL A 193 1.62 -19.44 1.35
CA VAL A 193 3.05 -19.74 1.22
C VAL A 193 3.86 -18.46 1.09
N ALA A 194 3.42 -17.51 0.27
CA ALA A 194 4.07 -16.21 0.14
C ALA A 194 4.09 -15.45 1.48
N TYR A 195 2.95 -15.40 2.18
CA TYR A 195 2.87 -14.80 3.52
C TYR A 195 3.83 -15.47 4.50
N GLY A 196 3.79 -16.81 4.60
CA GLY A 196 4.67 -17.57 5.49
C GLY A 196 6.15 -17.35 5.19
N TYR A 197 6.53 -17.27 3.90
CA TYR A 197 7.89 -16.95 3.49
C TYR A 197 8.31 -15.54 3.92
N ILE A 198 7.49 -14.53 3.63
CA ILE A 198 7.77 -13.13 4.01
C ILE A 198 7.89 -13.00 5.53
N SER A 199 6.97 -13.58 6.30
CA SER A 199 7.01 -13.57 7.76
C SER A 199 8.25 -14.27 8.32
N LEU A 200 8.67 -15.39 7.71
CA LEU A 200 9.89 -16.08 8.09
C LEU A 200 11.13 -15.22 7.81
N MET A 201 11.24 -14.61 6.64
CA MET A 201 12.36 -13.75 6.28
C MET A 201 12.42 -12.49 7.16
N LEU A 202 11.28 -11.87 7.48
CA LEU A 202 11.20 -10.78 8.45
C LEU A 202 11.68 -11.22 9.83
N THR A 203 11.27 -12.41 10.27
CA THR A 203 11.73 -12.98 11.54
C THR A 203 13.26 -13.15 11.56
N VAL A 204 13.84 -13.70 10.49
CA VAL A 204 15.30 -13.81 10.33
C VAL A 204 15.97 -12.44 10.35
N PHE A 205 15.41 -11.45 9.65
CA PHE A 205 15.89 -10.07 9.66
C PHE A 205 15.94 -9.51 11.09
N HIS A 206 14.85 -9.60 11.86
CA HIS A 206 14.80 -9.08 13.23
C HIS A 206 15.78 -9.77 14.17
N PHE A 207 15.92 -11.09 14.08
CA PHE A 207 16.94 -11.80 14.86
C PHE A 207 18.36 -11.40 14.45
N SER A 208 18.58 -11.08 13.18
CA SER A 208 19.89 -10.64 12.69
C SER A 208 20.30 -9.25 13.22
N LEU A 209 19.38 -8.43 13.75
CA LEU A 209 19.68 -7.09 14.26
C LEU A 209 20.40 -7.08 15.62
N GLY A 210 20.33 -8.18 16.39
CA GLY A 210 21.07 -8.36 17.65
C GLY A 210 20.54 -7.59 18.86
N ASP A 211 19.68 -6.59 18.67
CA ASP A 211 18.96 -5.87 19.73
C ASP A 211 17.45 -6.06 19.53
N ILE A 212 16.87 -6.97 20.31
CA ILE A 212 15.45 -7.35 20.22
C ILE A 212 14.54 -6.17 20.59
N GLY A 213 14.96 -5.30 21.52
CA GLY A 213 14.15 -4.17 21.97
C GLY A 213 13.96 -3.16 20.85
N THR A 214 15.06 -2.66 20.29
CA THR A 214 15.02 -1.72 19.16
C THR A 214 14.39 -2.38 17.92
N SER A 215 14.67 -3.66 17.68
CA SER A 215 14.06 -4.44 16.61
C SER A 215 12.53 -4.53 16.73
N PHE A 216 11.98 -4.63 17.94
CA PHE A 216 10.54 -4.61 18.17
C PHE A 216 9.92 -3.25 17.81
N PHE A 217 10.58 -2.14 18.15
CA PHE A 217 10.12 -0.81 17.75
C PHE A 217 10.15 -0.61 16.23
N ILE A 218 11.20 -1.09 15.54
CA ILE A 218 11.20 -1.13 14.07
C ILE A 218 9.98 -1.88 13.57
N ALA A 219 9.73 -3.09 14.07
CA ALA A 219 8.62 -3.90 13.62
C ALA A 219 7.26 -3.23 13.85
N LEU A 220 7.08 -2.57 15.00
CA LEU A 220 5.85 -1.86 15.35
C LEU A 220 5.61 -0.68 14.41
N TYR A 221 6.59 0.20 14.23
CA TYR A 221 6.46 1.38 13.38
C TYR A 221 6.23 1.00 11.91
N GLU A 222 7.00 0.03 11.41
CA GLU A 222 6.90 -0.43 10.03
C GLU A 222 5.58 -1.15 9.74
N ALA A 223 5.02 -1.88 10.70
CA ALA A 223 3.71 -2.51 10.55
C ALA A 223 2.55 -1.51 10.65
N MET A 224 2.66 -0.52 11.55
CA MET A 224 1.59 0.45 11.80
C MET A 224 1.43 1.44 10.64
N LEU A 225 2.53 1.90 10.05
CA LEU A 225 2.51 2.91 8.99
C LEU A 225 1.61 2.56 7.79
N PRO A 226 1.76 1.39 7.10
CA PRO A 226 0.91 1.04 5.97
C PRO A 226 -0.56 0.84 6.39
N VAL A 227 -0.82 0.33 7.60
CA VAL A 227 -2.18 0.16 8.13
C VAL A 227 -2.85 1.51 8.35
N MET A 228 -2.17 2.45 9.01
CA MET A 228 -2.68 3.80 9.26
C MET A 228 -2.93 4.55 7.95
N LEU A 229 -1.97 4.54 7.03
CA LEU A 229 -2.11 5.23 5.74
C LEU A 229 -3.25 4.63 4.91
N THR A 230 -3.38 3.30 4.86
CA THR A 230 -4.49 2.63 4.16
C THR A 230 -5.83 3.04 4.75
N PHE A 231 -5.95 3.07 6.08
CA PHE A 231 -7.17 3.51 6.77
C PHE A 231 -7.50 4.97 6.42
N ILE A 232 -6.54 5.88 6.52
CA ILE A 232 -6.74 7.30 6.21
C ILE A 232 -7.18 7.48 4.74
N TYR A 233 -6.53 6.81 3.80
CA TYR A 233 -6.88 6.91 2.38
C TYR A 233 -8.26 6.31 2.08
N LEU A 234 -8.61 5.15 2.66
CA LEU A 234 -9.93 4.54 2.48
C LEU A 234 -11.04 5.43 3.04
N PHE A 235 -10.87 5.98 4.24
CA PHE A 235 -11.84 6.92 4.82
C PHE A 235 -11.99 8.19 3.98
N THR A 236 -10.87 8.72 3.48
CA THR A 236 -10.88 9.89 2.59
C THR A 236 -11.64 9.60 1.29
N ALA A 237 -11.37 8.44 0.66
CA ALA A 237 -12.05 8.02 -0.56
C ALA A 237 -13.55 7.80 -0.33
N PHE A 238 -13.92 7.14 0.78
CA PHE A 238 -15.32 6.89 1.14
C PHE A 238 -16.09 8.19 1.38
N ILE A 239 -15.52 9.13 2.14
CA ILE A 239 -16.13 10.46 2.37
C ILE A 239 -16.25 11.22 1.05
N GLY A 240 -15.22 11.20 0.20
CA GLY A 240 -15.24 11.83 -1.11
C GLY A 240 -16.34 11.29 -2.03
N LEU A 241 -16.48 9.96 -2.09
CA LEU A 241 -17.53 9.30 -2.88
C LEU A 241 -18.94 9.60 -2.34
N THR A 242 -19.10 9.57 -1.02
CA THR A 242 -20.38 9.89 -0.36
C THR A 242 -20.76 11.34 -0.61
N PHE A 243 -19.79 12.25 -0.56
CA PHE A 243 -19.99 13.67 -0.85
C PHE A 243 -20.41 13.89 -2.31
N LEU A 244 -19.73 13.26 -3.27
CA LEU A 244 -20.09 13.33 -4.69
C LEU A 244 -21.50 12.79 -4.93
N THR A 245 -21.84 11.65 -4.34
CA THR A 245 -23.17 11.04 -4.44
C THR A 245 -24.24 11.95 -3.84
N GLY A 246 -23.95 12.56 -2.69
CA GLY A 246 -24.82 13.56 -2.07
C GLY A 246 -25.09 14.77 -2.96
N ILE A 247 -24.08 15.26 -3.69
CA ILE A 247 -24.27 16.35 -4.67
C ILE A 247 -25.19 15.91 -5.80
N ILE A 248 -24.94 14.73 -6.38
CA ILE A 248 -25.75 14.20 -7.49
C ILE A 248 -27.21 14.04 -7.04
N MET A 249 -27.44 13.43 -5.89
CA MET A 249 -28.78 13.28 -5.31
C MET A 249 -29.44 14.64 -5.07
N LEU A 250 -28.72 15.61 -4.50
CA LEU A 250 -29.27 16.95 -4.26
C LEU A 250 -29.72 17.62 -5.57
N VAL A 251 -28.88 17.58 -6.60
CA VAL A 251 -29.20 18.14 -7.92
C VAL A 251 -30.44 17.47 -8.51
N TRP A 252 -30.48 16.13 -8.49
CA TRP A 252 -31.60 15.36 -9.03
C TRP A 252 -32.90 15.64 -8.27
N SER A 253 -32.87 15.64 -6.94
CA SER A 253 -34.04 15.93 -6.10
C SER A 253 -34.55 17.37 -6.27
N MET A 254 -33.67 18.34 -6.54
CA MET A 254 -34.10 19.70 -6.89
C MET A 254 -34.80 19.77 -8.25
N ILE A 255 -34.32 19.01 -9.25
CA ILE A 255 -34.96 18.91 -10.58
C ILE A 255 -36.36 18.30 -10.43
N GLU A 256 -36.48 17.22 -9.66
CA GLU A 256 -37.75 16.51 -9.43
C GLU A 256 -38.66 17.20 -8.39
N LYS A 257 -38.21 18.30 -7.79
CA LYS A 257 -38.90 19.03 -6.70
C LYS A 257 -39.27 18.12 -5.51
N ASN A 258 -38.47 17.11 -5.25
CA ASN A 258 -38.65 16.21 -4.12
C ASN A 258 -37.87 16.75 -2.90
N TYR A 259 -38.57 17.54 -2.09
CA TYR A 259 -37.99 18.22 -0.92
C TYR A 259 -37.49 17.27 0.17
N LYS A 260 -38.09 16.08 0.29
CA LYS A 260 -37.68 15.09 1.30
C LYS A 260 -36.27 14.58 1.02
N ASP A 261 -36.03 14.21 -0.24
CA ASP A 261 -34.75 13.66 -0.67
C ASP A 261 -33.67 14.75 -0.72
N ALA A 262 -34.05 15.99 -1.06
CA ALA A 262 -33.15 17.14 -0.98
C ALA A 262 -32.65 17.40 0.46
N VAL A 263 -33.53 17.28 1.47
CA VAL A 263 -33.15 17.41 2.88
C VAL A 263 -32.21 16.28 3.31
N GLU A 264 -32.47 15.05 2.87
CA GLU A 264 -31.61 13.90 3.20
C GLU A 264 -30.24 14.01 2.56
N ALA A 265 -30.16 14.46 1.31
CA ALA A 265 -28.91 14.77 0.62
C ALA A 265 -28.13 15.87 1.36
N LEU A 266 -28.80 16.93 1.83
CA LEU A 266 -28.17 17.99 2.65
C LEU A 266 -27.61 17.46 3.97
N LYS A 267 -28.32 16.56 4.66
CA LYS A 267 -27.79 15.91 5.88
C LYS A 267 -26.56 15.07 5.58
N ALA A 268 -26.58 14.29 4.50
CA ALA A 268 -25.44 13.48 4.08
C ALA A 268 -24.22 14.35 3.78
N LEU A 269 -24.41 15.47 3.06
CA LEU A 269 -23.35 16.45 2.79
C LEU A 269 -22.83 17.11 4.06
N GLY A 270 -23.71 17.53 4.97
CA GLY A 270 -23.34 18.09 6.26
C GLY A 270 -22.53 17.11 7.12
N GLY A 271 -22.93 15.84 7.14
CA GLY A 271 -22.19 14.76 7.78
C GLY A 271 -20.80 14.57 7.15
N CYS A 272 -20.70 14.55 5.82
CA CYS A 272 -19.42 14.46 5.12
C CYS A 272 -18.48 15.61 5.48
N ILE A 273 -18.97 16.86 5.52
CA ILE A 273 -18.17 18.04 5.90
C ILE A 273 -17.67 17.90 7.34
N PHE A 274 -18.55 17.47 8.26
CA PHE A 274 -18.19 17.26 9.66
C PHE A 274 -17.12 16.18 9.83
N PHE A 275 -17.30 15.01 9.23
CA PHE A 275 -16.32 13.92 9.28
C PHE A 275 -15.01 14.27 8.56
N ALA A 276 -15.07 14.99 7.44
CA ALA A 276 -13.88 15.49 6.77
C ALA A 276 -13.08 16.44 7.68
N GLY A 277 -13.76 17.39 8.32
CA GLY A 277 -13.13 18.36 9.22
C GLY A 277 -12.55 17.73 10.49
N MET A 278 -13.21 16.74 11.08
CA MET A 278 -12.74 16.10 12.32
C MET A 278 -11.72 14.98 12.13
N LEU A 279 -11.77 14.24 11.02
CA LEU A 279 -10.97 13.04 10.83
C LEU A 279 -9.98 13.19 9.67
N VAL A 280 -10.45 13.56 8.48
CA VAL A 280 -9.62 13.59 7.26
C VAL A 280 -8.60 14.71 7.33
N VAL A 281 -9.04 15.94 7.65
CA VAL A 281 -8.15 17.11 7.68
C VAL A 281 -7.02 16.95 8.72
N PRO A 282 -7.29 16.57 9.99
CA PRO A 282 -6.22 16.35 10.95
C PRO A 282 -5.28 15.21 10.53
N SER A 283 -5.81 14.11 9.99
CA SER A 283 -5.00 12.99 9.51
C SER A 283 -4.08 13.38 8.35
N MET A 284 -4.58 14.17 7.39
CA MET A 284 -3.78 14.69 6.28
C MET A 284 -2.73 15.69 6.74
N LEU A 285 -3.05 16.52 7.74
CA LEU A 285 -2.07 17.42 8.37
C LEU A 285 -0.96 16.65 9.09
N MET A 286 -1.29 15.56 9.79
CA MET A 286 -0.28 14.68 10.39
C MET A 286 0.60 14.03 9.32
N ILE A 287 0.02 13.47 8.26
CA ILE A 287 0.79 12.91 7.13
C ILE A 287 1.74 13.95 6.54
N HIS A 288 1.26 15.19 6.36
CA HIS A 288 2.07 16.26 5.81
C HIS A 288 3.20 16.70 6.75
N ARG A 289 2.91 16.84 8.05
CA ARG A 289 3.88 17.24 9.08
C ARG A 289 4.98 16.19 9.24
N ASP A 290 4.60 14.93 9.36
CA ASP A 290 5.51 13.83 9.69
C ASP A 290 6.15 13.22 8.43
N HIS A 291 5.87 13.84 7.27
CA HIS A 291 6.23 13.35 5.94
C HIS A 291 5.97 11.83 5.76
N SER A 292 4.86 11.34 6.31
CA SER A 292 4.56 9.91 6.35
C SER A 292 4.31 9.37 4.95
N THR A 293 5.08 8.37 4.54
CA THR A 293 4.97 7.77 3.21
C THR A 293 5.32 6.29 3.26
N THR A 294 4.66 5.48 2.43
CA THR A 294 5.04 4.08 2.20
C THR A 294 6.09 3.94 1.09
N ILE A 295 6.60 5.05 0.56
CA ILE A 295 7.72 5.06 -0.38
C ILE A 295 9.02 5.14 0.42
N PRO A 296 9.92 4.15 0.29
CA PRO A 296 11.23 4.18 0.91
C PRO A 296 12.05 5.33 0.31
N ASP A 297 12.80 6.01 1.16
CA ASP A 297 13.71 7.05 0.72
C ASP A 297 14.98 6.44 0.12
N LEU A 298 15.03 6.37 -1.20
CA LEU A 298 16.15 5.82 -1.97
C LEU A 298 16.89 6.89 -2.78
N GLY A 299 16.53 8.17 -2.65
CA GLY A 299 17.14 9.26 -3.40
C GLY A 299 16.87 9.23 -4.91
N ILE A 300 15.82 8.53 -5.36
CA ILE A 300 15.50 8.31 -6.79
C ILE A 300 14.22 9.07 -7.17
N ARG A 301 14.27 9.85 -8.25
CA ARG A 301 13.08 10.51 -8.82
C ARG A 301 12.24 9.54 -9.66
N VAL A 302 10.95 9.84 -9.82
CA VAL A 302 10.07 9.12 -10.76
C VAL A 302 10.55 9.25 -12.21
N SER A 303 11.27 10.32 -12.55
CA SER A 303 11.83 10.53 -13.89
C SER A 303 13.12 9.74 -14.17
N GLU A 304 13.68 9.07 -13.16
CA GLU A 304 14.98 8.41 -13.25
C GLU A 304 14.82 6.89 -13.26
N ARG A 305 15.89 6.16 -13.64
CA ARG A 305 16.04 4.70 -13.45
C ARG A 305 14.77 3.89 -13.80
N ASP A 306 14.19 4.18 -14.96
CA ASP A 306 12.99 3.54 -15.52
C ASP A 306 11.73 3.57 -14.63
N GLN A 307 11.70 4.41 -13.59
CA GLN A 307 10.56 4.52 -12.66
C GLN A 307 9.29 5.01 -13.36
N LEU A 308 9.42 5.88 -14.37
CA LEU A 308 8.28 6.30 -15.18
C LEU A 308 7.70 5.14 -15.99
N ALA A 309 8.57 4.29 -16.55
CA ALA A 309 8.14 3.13 -17.34
C ALA A 309 7.40 2.12 -16.46
N THR A 310 7.93 1.81 -15.27
CA THR A 310 7.26 0.90 -14.33
C THR A 310 5.91 1.47 -13.87
N LEU A 311 5.84 2.77 -13.58
CA LEU A 311 4.58 3.43 -13.25
C LEU A 311 3.54 3.32 -14.38
N ILE A 312 3.95 3.56 -15.63
CA ILE A 312 3.07 3.42 -16.80
C ILE A 312 2.53 1.99 -16.91
N VAL A 313 3.36 0.96 -16.69
CA VAL A 313 2.90 -0.44 -16.69
C VAL A 313 1.80 -0.65 -15.65
N GLY A 314 1.96 -0.13 -14.44
CA GLY A 314 0.94 -0.23 -13.40
C GLY A 314 -0.40 0.42 -13.80
N VAL A 315 -0.33 1.64 -14.35
CA VAL A 315 -1.50 2.39 -14.83
C VAL A 315 -2.22 1.63 -15.94
N VAL A 316 -1.47 1.10 -16.90
CA VAL A 316 -2.02 0.35 -18.04
C VAL A 316 -2.71 -0.93 -17.54
N THR A 317 -2.07 -1.71 -16.67
CA THR A 317 -2.66 -2.94 -16.11
C THR A 317 -3.96 -2.66 -15.36
N LEU A 318 -3.96 -1.66 -14.47
CA LEU A 318 -5.16 -1.29 -13.73
C LEU A 318 -6.29 -0.81 -14.67
N THR A 319 -5.94 -0.03 -15.69
CA THR A 319 -6.92 0.43 -16.69
C THR A 319 -7.54 -0.73 -17.45
N PHE A 320 -6.74 -1.71 -17.90
CA PHE A 320 -7.26 -2.90 -18.56
C PHE A 320 -8.22 -3.68 -17.66
N THR A 321 -7.88 -3.87 -16.40
CA THR A 321 -8.74 -4.57 -15.43
C THR A 321 -10.05 -3.83 -15.22
N VAL A 322 -10.01 -2.51 -15.06
CA VAL A 322 -11.23 -1.68 -14.92
C VAL A 322 -12.09 -1.77 -16.17
N VAL A 323 -11.50 -1.66 -17.36
CA VAL A 323 -12.22 -1.78 -18.64
C VAL A 323 -12.85 -3.17 -18.80
N ASP A 324 -12.17 -4.23 -18.39
CA ASP A 324 -12.69 -5.59 -18.47
C ASP A 324 -13.87 -5.81 -17.52
N VAL A 325 -13.79 -5.27 -16.30
CA VAL A 325 -14.93 -5.24 -15.36
C VAL A 325 -16.13 -4.52 -15.96
N PHE A 326 -15.93 -3.32 -16.51
CA PHE A 326 -17.01 -2.57 -17.15
C PHE A 326 -17.62 -3.35 -18.32
N ARG A 327 -16.78 -3.92 -19.20
CA ARG A 327 -17.25 -4.70 -20.35
C ARG A 327 -18.08 -5.91 -19.92
N ASN A 328 -17.64 -6.63 -18.89
CA ASN A 328 -18.36 -7.80 -18.40
C ASN A 328 -19.69 -7.40 -17.74
N PHE A 329 -19.71 -6.31 -16.98
CA PHE A 329 -20.94 -5.77 -16.40
C PHE A 329 -21.97 -5.41 -17.50
N TYR A 330 -21.53 -4.76 -18.59
CA TYR A 330 -22.41 -4.48 -19.73
C TYR A 330 -22.92 -5.75 -20.43
N ARG A 331 -22.06 -6.76 -20.59
CA ARG A 331 -22.43 -8.03 -21.22
C ARG A 331 -23.45 -8.80 -20.38
N GLU A 332 -23.26 -8.84 -19.07
CA GLU A 332 -24.16 -9.53 -18.14
C GLU A 332 -25.55 -8.88 -18.13
N ARG A 333 -25.59 -7.54 -18.05
CA ARG A 333 -26.84 -6.77 -18.17
C ARG A 333 -27.58 -7.04 -19.48
N HIS A 334 -26.88 -7.07 -20.61
CA HIS A 334 -27.52 -7.41 -21.89
C HIS A 334 -28.00 -8.86 -21.96
N ARG A 335 -27.32 -9.80 -21.30
CA ARG A 335 -27.76 -11.21 -21.25
C ARG A 335 -29.02 -11.36 -20.40
N GLU A 336 -29.12 -10.65 -19.28
CA GLU A 336 -30.33 -10.58 -18.45
C GLU A 336 -31.50 -9.94 -19.23
N GLU A 337 -31.27 -8.81 -19.90
CA GLU A 337 -32.30 -8.15 -20.73
C GLU A 337 -32.84 -9.07 -21.85
N VAL A 338 -31.97 -9.85 -22.49
CA VAL A 338 -32.36 -10.83 -23.52
C VAL A 338 -33.10 -12.03 -22.90
N ALA A 339 -32.62 -12.56 -21.78
CA ALA A 339 -33.27 -13.68 -21.09
C ALA A 339 -34.67 -13.29 -20.58
N ASP A 340 -34.84 -12.09 -20.04
CA ASP A 340 -36.14 -11.56 -19.61
C ASP A 340 -37.09 -11.37 -20.80
N ALA A 341 -36.58 -10.89 -21.94
CA ALA A 341 -37.35 -10.77 -23.16
C ALA A 341 -37.78 -12.13 -23.74
N GLU A 342 -36.91 -13.15 -23.70
CA GLU A 342 -37.24 -14.52 -24.09
C GLU A 342 -38.27 -15.15 -23.14
N MET A 343 -38.16 -14.90 -21.82
CA MET A 343 -39.10 -15.41 -20.83
C MET A 343 -40.51 -14.80 -20.99
N GLN A 344 -40.60 -13.55 -21.45
CA GLN A 344 -41.87 -12.88 -21.78
C GLN A 344 -42.49 -13.37 -23.10
N MET A 345 -41.69 -13.98 -24.00
CA MET A 345 -42.17 -14.54 -25.27
C MET A 345 -42.58 -16.01 -25.17
N LEU A 346 -42.34 -16.67 -24.03
CA LEU A 346 -42.85 -18.01 -23.77
C LEU A 346 -44.37 -17.94 -23.52
N PRO A 347 -45.19 -18.74 -24.24
CA PRO A 347 -46.63 -18.75 -24.02
C PRO A 347 -46.92 -19.14 -22.57
N ALA A 348 -47.81 -18.39 -21.91
CA ALA A 348 -48.34 -18.76 -20.61
C ALA A 348 -48.85 -20.20 -20.70
N THR A 349 -48.24 -21.12 -19.96
CA THR A 349 -48.76 -22.47 -19.83
C THR A 349 -50.12 -22.34 -19.15
N ASP A 350 -51.18 -22.34 -19.96
CA ASP A 350 -52.56 -22.46 -19.51
C ASP A 350 -52.71 -23.78 -18.76
N GLY A 351 -52.58 -23.70 -17.44
CA GLY A 351 -53.02 -24.72 -16.50
C GLY A 351 -54.54 -24.75 -16.41
N ALA A 352 -55.21 -24.95 -17.55
CA ALA A 352 -56.62 -25.31 -17.61
C ALA A 352 -56.71 -26.84 -17.76
N ILE A 353 -56.71 -27.56 -16.64
CA ILE A 353 -57.35 -28.87 -16.57
C ILE A 353 -58.30 -28.84 -15.36
N ALA A 354 -59.53 -28.42 -15.64
CA ALA A 354 -60.71 -28.86 -14.92
C ALA A 354 -61.41 -29.95 -15.76
N HIS A 355 -62.11 -30.84 -15.07
CA HIS A 355 -62.86 -32.04 -15.51
C HIS A 355 -61.98 -33.30 -15.61
N SER A 356 -62.14 -34.32 -14.76
CA SER A 356 -63.36 -34.94 -14.21
C SER A 356 -63.14 -35.54 -12.82
#